data_AF-A0A3M1HMF4-F1
#
_entry.id   AF-A0A3M1HMF4-F1
#
_cell.length_a   1.000
_cell.length_b   1.000
_cell.length_c   1.000
_cell.angle_alpha   90.00
_cell.angle_beta   90.00
_cell.angle_gamma   90.00
#
_symmetry.space_group_name_H-M   'P 1'
#
loop_
_entity.id
_entity.type
_entity.pdbx_description
1 polymer ?
#
loop_
_entity_poly.entity_id
_entity_poly.type
_entity_poly.pdbx_seq_one_letter_code
_entity_poly.pdbx_strand_id
1 'polypeptide(L)'
;MNAAPSTFPPLRSLHRSRGLLLLATILLALIIAPAPQTSALPVLQQGGAWQRVWKGDGFLFDLAAIDAQTLVGVGSEGMILRSTDGGTSWHYQSPVPTADLFDLSLQGLYAWTVGQNGIILFSADGGTTWTQLNSGVSASLNGVAFADGNR
;
A
#
# COMPACT_ATOMS: atom_id res chain seq x y z
N MET A 1 -52.76 -85.34 22.09
CA MET A 1 -51.43 -84.75 22.36
C MET A 1 -51.69 -83.39 22.99
N ASN A 2 -51.72 -83.33 24.32
CA ASN A 2 -50.68 -82.71 25.19
C ASN A 2 -50.38 -81.25 24.78
N ALA A 3 -50.54 -80.22 25.61
CA ALA A 3 -50.44 -80.11 27.06
C ALA A 3 -51.18 -78.86 27.60
N ALA A 4 -51.50 -78.85 28.89
CA ALA A 4 -51.74 -77.67 29.72
C ALA A 4 -50.51 -77.52 30.69
N PRO A 5 -50.38 -76.54 31.63
CA PRO A 5 -51.27 -75.44 32.02
C PRO A 5 -50.52 -74.12 32.44
N SER A 6 -51.20 -73.25 33.20
CA SER A 6 -50.71 -72.27 34.22
C SER A 6 -50.19 -70.90 33.72
N THR A 7 -50.44 -69.73 34.32
CA THR A 7 -51.04 -69.31 35.61
C THR A 7 -51.23 -67.78 35.67
N PHE A 8 -52.40 -67.31 36.15
CA PHE A 8 -52.70 -66.18 37.09
C PHE A 8 -52.20 -64.71 36.84
N PRO A 9 -52.84 -63.66 37.44
CA PRO A 9 -53.53 -62.60 36.67
C PRO A 9 -53.10 -61.15 37.10
N PRO A 10 -53.98 -60.11 37.16
CA PRO A 10 -53.70 -58.76 36.65
C PRO A 10 -53.05 -57.81 37.70
N LEU A 11 -52.84 -56.52 37.35
CA LEU A 11 -53.43 -55.36 38.04
C LEU A 11 -52.84 -54.00 37.60
N ARG A 12 -53.80 -53.09 37.36
CA ARG A 12 -53.86 -51.65 37.71
C ARG A 12 -53.20 -50.61 36.80
N SER A 13 -54.06 -49.63 36.54
CA SER A 13 -53.91 -48.37 35.80
C SER A 13 -52.92 -47.41 36.44
N LEU A 14 -52.51 -46.38 35.68
CA LEU A 14 -52.75 -45.00 36.07
C LEU A 14 -52.45 -44.00 34.94
N HIS A 15 -53.43 -43.12 34.74
CA HIS A 15 -53.43 -41.89 33.95
C HIS A 15 -52.23 -40.98 34.20
N ARG A 16 -51.78 -40.25 33.16
CA ARG A 16 -51.33 -38.83 33.15
C ARG A 16 -51.23 -38.35 31.70
N SER A 17 -51.52 -37.13 31.25
CA SER A 17 -52.45 -36.04 31.59
C SER A 17 -52.28 -34.99 30.48
N ARG A 18 -53.35 -34.24 30.20
CA ARG A 18 -53.52 -33.22 29.15
C ARG A 18 -52.62 -31.97 29.33
N GLY A 19 -52.28 -31.28 28.23
CA GLY A 19 -51.77 -29.91 28.24
C GLY A 19 -52.05 -29.21 26.91
N LEU A 20 -52.81 -28.12 26.95
CA LEU A 20 -53.43 -27.40 25.85
C LEU A 20 -53.18 -25.88 26.04
N LEU A 21 -52.79 -25.17 24.97
CA LEU A 21 -53.20 -23.78 24.61
C LEU A 21 -52.63 -22.53 25.37
N LEU A 22 -52.02 -21.56 24.63
CA LEU A 22 -52.44 -20.13 24.43
C LEU A 22 -51.32 -19.06 24.27
N LEU A 23 -51.45 -18.29 23.18
CA LEU A 23 -51.36 -16.82 23.00
C LEU A 23 -50.33 -15.97 23.78
N ALA A 24 -49.43 -15.30 23.02
CA ALA A 24 -48.97 -13.94 23.34
C ALA A 24 -48.30 -13.25 22.13
N THR A 25 -49.07 -12.82 21.13
CA THR A 25 -48.57 -11.93 20.06
C THR A 25 -49.54 -10.76 19.86
N ILE A 26 -49.63 -9.84 20.84
CA ILE A 26 -50.22 -8.52 20.65
C ILE A 26 -49.43 -7.46 21.45
N LEU A 27 -48.67 -6.66 20.69
CA LEU A 27 -48.58 -5.20 20.75
C LEU A 27 -48.04 -4.52 22.04
N LEU A 28 -46.72 -4.29 22.10
CA LEU A 28 -46.14 -3.08 22.71
C LEU A 28 -44.73 -2.83 22.15
N ALA A 29 -44.62 -1.98 21.13
CA ALA A 29 -43.42 -1.17 20.82
C ALA A 29 -43.70 -0.24 19.62
N LEU A 30 -44.67 0.67 19.79
CA LEU A 30 -44.53 1.98 19.16
C LEU A 30 -43.68 2.82 20.13
N ILE A 31 -42.84 3.74 19.64
CA ILE A 31 -41.78 4.52 20.35
C ILE A 31 -40.44 3.77 20.23
N ILE A 32 -39.63 3.91 19.17
CA ILE A 32 -38.98 5.10 18.61
C ILE A 32 -38.60 4.77 17.16
N ALA A 33 -39.19 5.42 16.16
CA ALA A 33 -38.58 5.39 14.83
C ALA A 33 -37.33 6.28 14.87
N PRO A 34 -36.11 5.78 14.62
CA PRO A 34 -34.95 6.65 14.51
C PRO A 34 -35.18 7.62 13.35
N ALA A 35 -34.92 8.91 13.57
CA ALA A 35 -34.93 9.91 12.50
C ALA A 35 -34.07 9.40 11.32
N PRO A 36 -34.45 9.64 10.05
CA PRO A 36 -33.64 9.23 8.93
C PRO A 36 -32.25 9.84 9.13
N GLN A 37 -31.24 8.98 9.33
CA GLN A 37 -29.88 9.45 9.43
C GLN A 37 -29.55 10.05 8.08
N THR A 38 -29.30 11.37 8.04
CA THR A 38 -28.74 12.03 6.87
C THR A 38 -27.42 11.34 6.59
N SER A 39 -27.40 10.45 5.60
CA SER A 39 -26.16 9.86 5.12
C SER A 39 -25.29 11.03 4.67
N ALA A 40 -24.21 11.30 5.41
CA ALA A 40 -23.16 12.18 4.93
C ALA A 40 -22.75 11.67 3.55
N LEU A 41 -22.67 12.57 2.56
CA LEU A 41 -22.17 12.22 1.23
C LEU A 41 -20.86 11.45 1.41
N PRO A 42 -20.64 10.35 0.67
CA PRO A 42 -19.42 9.57 0.82
C PRO A 42 -18.23 10.50 0.58
N VAL A 43 -17.45 10.74 1.63
CA VAL A 43 -16.13 11.34 1.49
C VAL A 43 -15.35 10.34 0.64
N LEU A 44 -15.04 10.73 -0.60
CA LEU A 44 -14.13 9.97 -1.43
C LEU A 44 -12.75 10.05 -0.75
N GLN A 45 -12.44 9.10 0.10
CA GLN A 45 -11.13 8.97 0.74
C GLN A 45 -10.14 8.44 -0.30
N GLN A 46 -9.79 9.32 -1.25
CA GLN A 46 -8.86 9.06 -2.36
C GLN A 46 -7.42 9.13 -1.86
N GLY A 47 -7.06 8.30 -0.89
CA GLY A 47 -5.71 8.25 -0.35
C GLY A 47 -5.55 7.17 0.70
N GLY A 48 -4.73 6.17 0.41
CA GLY A 48 -4.33 5.16 1.39
C GLY A 48 -3.55 5.76 2.56
N ALA A 49 -3.27 4.93 3.58
CA ALA A 49 -2.39 5.33 4.67
C ALA A 49 -0.95 5.47 4.17
N TRP A 50 -0.27 6.55 4.54
CA TRP A 50 1.15 6.74 4.25
C TRP A 50 2.00 5.74 5.04
N GLN A 51 2.92 5.06 4.35
CA GLN A 51 3.85 4.13 4.96
C GLN A 51 5.31 4.52 4.64
N ARG A 52 6.17 4.45 5.66
CA ARG A 52 7.62 4.61 5.48
C ARG A 52 8.21 3.34 4.83
N VAL A 53 8.74 3.48 3.61
CA VAL A 53 9.36 2.40 2.82
C VAL A 53 10.89 2.43 2.82
N TRP A 54 11.50 3.56 3.17
CA TRP A 54 12.94 3.72 3.29
C TRP A 54 13.34 4.09 4.71
N LYS A 55 14.39 3.44 5.22
CA LYS A 55 14.91 3.65 6.59
C LYS A 55 16.39 4.02 6.65
N GLY A 56 17.08 4.15 5.51
CA GLY A 56 18.47 4.57 5.47
C GLY A 56 18.67 6.03 5.89
N ASP A 57 19.92 6.37 6.19
CA ASP A 57 20.35 7.73 6.52
C ASP A 57 20.50 8.58 5.25
N GLY A 58 20.59 9.91 5.43
CA GLY A 58 20.71 10.89 4.34
C GLY A 58 19.38 11.50 3.91
N PHE A 59 19.46 12.49 3.02
CA PHE A 59 18.32 13.26 2.53
C PHE A 59 18.08 12.94 1.06
N LEU A 60 16.86 12.53 0.72
CA LEU A 60 16.41 12.46 -0.65
C LEU A 60 16.00 13.86 -1.10
N PHE A 61 16.58 14.35 -2.19
CA PHE A 61 16.30 15.68 -2.73
C PHE A 61 15.35 15.64 -3.92
N ASP A 62 15.43 14.59 -4.75
CA ASP A 62 14.51 14.42 -5.87
C ASP A 62 14.23 12.93 -6.18
N LEU A 63 13.12 12.68 -6.86
CA LEU A 63 12.62 11.37 -7.25
C LEU A 63 11.90 11.43 -8.59
N ALA A 64 12.24 10.51 -9.51
CA ALA A 64 11.55 10.37 -10.78
C ALA A 64 11.21 8.90 -11.08
N ALA A 65 10.09 8.69 -11.78
CA ALA A 65 9.65 7.38 -12.22
C ALA A 65 10.00 7.17 -13.69
N ILE A 66 10.69 6.07 -13.99
CA ILE A 66 10.92 5.61 -15.38
C ILE A 66 9.62 4.99 -15.90
N ASP A 67 8.98 4.18 -15.07
CA ASP A 67 7.69 3.56 -15.31
C ASP A 67 6.98 3.28 -13.97
N ALA A 68 5.86 2.54 -14.00
CA ALA A 68 5.07 2.25 -12.80
C ALA A 68 5.77 1.35 -11.76
N GLN A 69 6.86 0.66 -12.13
CA GLN A 69 7.61 -0.24 -11.27
C GLN A 69 9.01 0.29 -10.97
N THR A 70 9.61 1.00 -11.91
CA THR A 70 10.99 1.47 -11.81
C THR A 70 11.06 2.93 -11.43
N LEU A 71 11.61 3.21 -10.26
CA LEU A 71 11.80 4.56 -9.73
C LEU A 71 13.27 4.80 -9.40
N VAL A 72 13.71 6.04 -9.54
CA VAL A 72 15.06 6.49 -9.20
C VAL A 72 14.96 7.71 -8.31
N GLY A 73 15.75 7.75 -7.24
CA GLY A 73 15.85 8.88 -6.33
C GLY A 73 17.30 9.29 -6.12
N VAL A 74 17.53 10.59 -5.94
CA VAL A 74 18.85 11.17 -5.71
C VAL A 74 18.86 12.07 -4.49
N GLY A 75 20.03 12.24 -3.87
CA GLY A 75 20.12 12.95 -2.62
C GLY A 75 21.53 13.27 -2.13
N SER A 76 21.65 13.44 -0.82
CA SER A 76 22.89 13.82 -0.15
C SER A 76 24.00 12.79 -0.29
N GLU A 77 25.26 13.25 -0.27
CA GLU A 77 26.46 12.40 -0.16
C GLU A 77 26.59 11.31 -1.26
N GLY A 78 26.10 11.59 -2.46
CA GLY A 78 26.11 10.63 -3.57
C GLY A 78 24.99 9.58 -3.47
N MET A 79 23.96 9.82 -2.67
CA MET A 79 22.80 8.94 -2.60
C MET A 79 22.12 8.84 -3.97
N ILE A 80 22.16 7.65 -4.57
CA ILE A 80 21.27 7.25 -5.65
C ILE A 80 20.57 5.97 -5.24
N LEU A 81 19.24 6.01 -5.19
CA LEU A 81 18.39 4.88 -4.87
C LEU A 81 17.59 4.47 -6.11
N ARG A 82 17.39 3.16 -6.27
CA ARG A 82 16.54 2.60 -7.32
C ARG A 82 15.57 1.58 -6.74
N SER A 83 14.33 1.63 -7.20
CA SER A 83 13.28 0.64 -6.94
C SER A 83 12.86 -0.01 -8.25
N THR A 84 12.46 -1.28 -8.19
CA THR A 84 11.88 -2.03 -9.33
C THR A 84 10.54 -2.68 -8.97
N ASP A 85 9.94 -2.26 -7.85
CA ASP A 85 8.70 -2.81 -7.29
C ASP A 85 7.72 -1.70 -6.86
N GLY A 86 7.72 -0.59 -7.60
CA GLY A 86 6.80 0.54 -7.38
C GLY A 86 7.11 1.34 -6.11
N GLY A 87 8.36 1.32 -5.65
CA GLY A 87 8.79 2.02 -4.43
C GLY A 87 8.58 1.24 -3.14
N THR A 88 8.26 -0.06 -3.21
CA THR A 88 8.09 -0.92 -2.04
C THR A 88 9.44 -1.22 -1.37
N SER A 89 10.49 -1.41 -2.18
CA SER A 89 11.88 -1.57 -1.75
C SER A 89 12.83 -0.71 -2.59
N TRP A 90 13.98 -0.35 -2.00
CA TRP A 90 14.96 0.56 -2.59
C TRP A 90 16.37 0.03 -2.38
N HIS A 91 17.21 0.18 -3.41
CA HIS A 91 18.61 -0.23 -3.38
C HIS A 91 19.53 0.91 -3.81
N TYR A 92 20.62 1.10 -3.07
CA TYR A 92 21.68 2.02 -3.45
C TYR A 92 22.32 1.59 -4.77
N GLN A 93 22.60 2.58 -5.62
CA GLN A 93 23.35 2.41 -6.86
C GLN A 93 24.77 2.93 -6.63
N SER A 94 25.76 2.08 -6.87
CA SER A 94 27.17 2.37 -6.60
C SER A 94 28.06 1.61 -7.60
N PRO A 95 29.31 2.05 -7.84
CA PRO A 95 29.96 3.22 -7.25
C PRO A 95 29.48 4.55 -7.84
N VAL A 96 29.42 5.59 -7.00
CA VAL A 96 29.18 6.98 -7.40
C VAL A 96 30.01 7.93 -6.52
N PRO A 97 30.39 9.12 -7.01
CA PRO A 97 31.13 10.09 -6.19
C PRO A 97 30.32 10.59 -5.00
N THR A 98 30.99 10.87 -3.89
CA THR A 98 30.39 11.50 -2.71
C THR A 98 30.24 13.00 -2.94
N ALA A 99 29.08 13.41 -3.45
CA ALA A 99 28.66 14.80 -3.61
C ALA A 99 27.13 14.87 -3.54
N ASP A 100 26.57 15.95 -3.02
CA ASP A 100 25.12 16.11 -3.01
C ASP A 100 24.57 16.21 -4.45
N LEU A 101 23.51 15.45 -4.73
CA LEU A 101 22.82 15.40 -6.01
C LEU A 101 21.46 16.08 -5.86
N PHE A 102 21.29 17.26 -6.47
CA PHE A 102 20.18 18.16 -6.18
C PHE A 102 18.94 17.93 -7.05
N ASP A 103 19.10 17.41 -8.27
CA ASP A 103 18.01 17.28 -9.23
C ASP A 103 18.21 16.06 -10.15
N LEU A 104 17.12 15.48 -10.64
CA LEU A 104 17.09 14.29 -11.51
C LEU A 104 16.11 14.49 -12.66
N SER A 105 16.58 14.26 -13.89
CA SER A 105 15.71 14.27 -15.07
C SER A 105 15.81 12.97 -15.84
N LEU A 106 14.65 12.49 -16.34
CA LEU A 106 14.52 11.25 -17.10
C LEU A 106 13.95 11.50 -18.50
N GLN A 107 14.46 10.76 -19.48
CA GLN A 107 13.87 10.61 -20.81
C GLN A 107 13.99 9.15 -21.26
N GLY A 108 12.92 8.39 -21.10
CA GLY A 108 12.96 6.93 -21.26
C GLY A 108 13.89 6.30 -20.22
N LEU A 109 14.86 5.50 -20.69
CA LEU A 109 15.88 4.90 -19.82
C LEU A 109 17.04 5.83 -19.51
N TYR A 110 17.14 6.96 -20.19
CA TYR A 110 18.22 7.89 -19.95
C TYR A 110 17.92 8.75 -18.71
N ALA A 111 18.88 8.87 -17.82
CA ALA A 111 18.79 9.65 -16.60
C ALA A 111 20.00 10.57 -16.44
N TRP A 112 19.75 11.82 -16.06
CA TRP A 112 20.79 12.77 -15.68
C TRP A 112 20.51 13.30 -14.29
N THR A 113 21.54 13.35 -13.46
CA THR A 113 21.49 14.06 -12.18
C THR A 113 22.67 15.01 -12.06
N VAL A 114 22.42 16.13 -11.40
CA VAL A 114 23.39 17.21 -11.23
C VAL A 114 23.43 17.64 -9.77
N GLY A 115 24.53 18.28 -9.36
CA GLY A 115 24.61 18.72 -7.98
C GLY A 115 25.84 19.54 -7.61
N GLN A 116 26.32 19.29 -6.40
CA GLN A 116 27.42 20.02 -5.78
C GLN A 116 28.71 19.94 -6.61
N ASN A 117 29.48 21.03 -6.63
CA ASN A 117 30.78 21.12 -7.30
C ASN A 117 30.73 20.83 -8.81
N GLY A 118 29.59 21.09 -9.45
CA GLY A 118 29.41 20.88 -10.88
C GLY A 118 29.32 19.41 -11.27
N ILE A 119 29.01 18.51 -10.35
CA ILE A 119 28.84 17.09 -10.67
C ILE A 119 27.70 16.90 -11.68
N ILE A 120 27.96 16.05 -12.67
CA ILE A 120 26.97 15.54 -13.61
C ILE A 120 27.15 14.03 -13.64
N LEU A 121 26.10 13.28 -13.35
CA LEU A 121 26.07 11.83 -13.55
C LEU A 121 25.02 11.52 -14.63
N PHE A 122 25.36 10.57 -15.49
CA PHE A 122 24.52 10.08 -16.57
C PHE A 122 24.34 8.56 -16.48
N SER A 123 23.12 8.09 -16.73
CA SER A 123 22.78 6.68 -16.89
C SER A 123 22.04 6.46 -18.20
N ALA A 124 22.36 5.37 -18.89
CA ALA A 124 21.68 4.92 -20.11
C ALA A 124 20.80 3.68 -19.90
N ASP A 125 20.75 3.15 -18.68
CA ASP A 125 20.14 1.86 -18.34
C ASP A 125 19.12 1.98 -17.19
N GLY A 126 18.42 3.11 -17.14
CA GLY A 126 17.37 3.35 -16.18
C GLY A 126 17.88 3.53 -14.76
N GLY A 127 19.04 4.17 -14.59
CA GLY A 127 19.66 4.45 -13.30
C GLY A 127 20.33 3.24 -12.66
N THR A 128 20.62 2.17 -13.41
CA THR A 128 21.30 0.97 -12.88
C THR A 128 22.81 1.22 -12.76
N THR A 129 23.40 1.86 -13.77
CA THR A 129 24.81 2.29 -13.76
C THR A 129 24.92 3.76 -14.09
N TRP A 130 25.93 4.42 -13.50
CA TRP A 130 26.14 5.86 -13.60
C TRP A 130 27.57 6.18 -14.01
N THR A 131 27.70 7.09 -14.97
CA THR A 131 28.98 7.61 -15.44
C THR A 131 29.06 9.10 -15.15
N GLN A 132 30.14 9.54 -14.53
CA GLN A 132 30.38 10.97 -14.31
C GLN A 132 30.82 11.65 -15.61
N LEU A 133 30.19 12.78 -15.93
CA LEU A 133 30.55 13.65 -17.04
C LEU A 133 31.24 14.91 -16.52
N ASN A 134 32.16 15.45 -17.32
CA ASN A 134 32.79 16.73 -17.00
C ASN A 134 31.84 17.88 -17.39
N SER A 135 31.48 18.70 -16.41
CA SER A 135 30.66 19.90 -16.63
C SER A 135 31.48 21.11 -17.09
N GLY A 136 32.80 21.10 -16.88
CA GLY A 136 33.68 22.25 -17.10
C GLY A 136 33.54 23.37 -16.07
N VAL A 137 32.73 23.19 -15.02
CA VAL A 137 32.54 24.17 -13.95
C VAL A 137 32.65 23.51 -12.58
N SER A 138 33.07 24.29 -11.58
CA SER A 138 33.05 23.87 -10.17
C SER A 138 31.88 24.45 -9.38
N ALA A 139 31.04 25.27 -10.03
CA ALA A 139 29.83 25.81 -9.42
C ALA A 139 28.77 24.71 -9.30
N SER A 140 27.97 24.73 -8.23
CA SER A 140 26.85 23.81 -8.06
C SER A 140 25.85 23.96 -9.20
N LEU A 141 25.44 22.83 -9.76
CA LEU A 141 24.37 22.74 -10.74
C LEU A 141 23.10 22.34 -9.98
N ASN A 142 22.12 23.24 -9.94
CA ASN A 142 20.92 23.07 -9.09
C ASN A 142 19.72 22.49 -9.84
N GLY A 143 19.83 22.27 -11.15
CA GLY A 143 18.73 21.77 -11.93
C GLY A 143 19.16 21.22 -13.29
N VAL A 144 18.43 20.22 -13.77
CA VAL A 144 18.62 19.57 -15.07
C VAL A 144 17.27 19.23 -15.67
N ALA A 145 17.13 19.49 -16.96
CA ALA A 145 15.93 19.14 -17.70
C ALA A 145 16.31 18.78 -19.13
N PHE A 146 15.53 17.89 -19.74
CA PHE A 146 15.56 17.74 -21.18
C PHE A 146 14.90 18.95 -21.83
N ALA A 147 15.55 19.50 -22.85
CA ALA A 147 14.88 20.44 -23.73
C ALA A 147 13.81 19.69 -24.50
N ASP A 148 12.58 20.19 -24.47
CA ASP A 148 11.56 19.75 -25.43
C ASP A 148 12.10 20.02 -26.85
N GLY A 149 11.89 19.08 -27.77
CA GLY A 149 12.37 19.14 -29.16
C GLY A 149 11.79 20.28 -30.01
N ASN A 150 11.16 21.28 -29.40
CA ASN A 150 10.65 22.49 -30.06
C ASN A 150 11.62 23.68 -29.86
N ARG A 151 12.83 23.54 -30.37
CA ARG A 151 13.72 24.68 -30.67
C ARG A 151 14.14 24.65 -32.12
#